data_AF-A0ABD2U902-F1
#
_entry.id   AF-A0ABD2U902-F1
#
_cell.length_a   1.000
_cell.length_b   1.000
_cell.length_c   1.000
_cell.angle_alpha   90.00
_cell.angle_beta   90.00
_cell.angle_gamma   90.00
#
_symmetry.space_group_name_H-M   'P 1'
#
loop_
_entity.id
_entity.type
_entity.pdbx_description
1 polymer ?
#
loop_
_entity_poly.entity_id
_entity_poly.type
_entity_poly.pdbx_seq_one_letter_code
_entity_poly.pdbx_strand_id
1 'polypeptide(L)'
;MKDVPTYLPEKTILPCNLPREDVRDAFISLTAGSLAELPSGSTIGTASLRRKSQILHRYPSLNVLENFRGNVQTRLKKLNEGVVQATLLALAGLKRLNMTENVSSILSIEDMLPAVAQGAIGIACRSDDETMANYIAALNHEETRLAIVCERAFLTTLDGSCRTPIAGYACRGEDGDCIFKGLVASPDGTRVIETSRKGPYTSEDMIRMGEDAGQELLSKAGPGFFGN
;
A
#
# COMPACT_ATOMS: atom_id res chain seq x y z
N MET A 1 -3.07 -8.45 2.66
CA MET A 1 -4.31 -7.69 2.89
C MET A 1 -4.60 -6.67 1.81
N LYS A 2 -3.61 -6.01 1.20
CA LYS A 2 -3.84 -5.05 0.10
C LYS A 2 -4.65 -5.56 -1.11
N ASP A 3 -4.69 -6.86 -1.34
CA ASP A 3 -5.43 -7.50 -2.44
C ASP A 3 -6.87 -7.87 -2.05
N VAL A 4 -7.24 -7.69 -0.77
CA VAL A 4 -8.59 -7.94 -0.26
C VAL A 4 -9.47 -6.75 -0.67
N PRO A 5 -10.63 -6.98 -1.28
CA PRO A 5 -11.51 -5.90 -1.70
C PRO A 5 -11.98 -5.05 -0.52
N THR A 6 -12.33 -3.81 -0.81
CA THR A 6 -12.86 -2.85 0.17
C THR A 6 -14.16 -3.39 0.77
N TYR A 7 -15.09 -3.80 -0.10
CA TYR A 7 -16.32 -4.48 0.27
C TYR A 7 -16.16 -5.98 0.18
N LEU A 8 -16.52 -6.68 1.25
CA LEU A 8 -16.50 -8.14 1.30
C LEU A 8 -17.85 -8.70 0.84
N PRO A 9 -17.87 -9.93 0.27
CA PRO A 9 -19.12 -10.64 0.04
C PRO A 9 -19.93 -10.77 1.33
N GLU A 10 -21.25 -10.87 1.18
CA GLU A 10 -22.14 -11.10 2.32
C GLU A 10 -21.66 -12.29 3.16
N LYS A 11 -21.83 -12.19 4.49
CA LYS A 11 -21.40 -13.18 5.48
C LYS A 11 -19.89 -13.46 5.53
N THR A 12 -19.04 -12.60 4.96
CA THR A 12 -17.58 -12.72 5.05
C THR A 12 -17.00 -11.63 5.96
N ILE A 13 -16.18 -12.02 6.94
CA ILE A 13 -15.48 -11.11 7.86
C ILE A 13 -13.97 -11.38 7.87
N LEU A 14 -13.19 -10.40 8.33
CA LEU A 14 -11.73 -10.48 8.49
C LEU A 14 -11.33 -10.29 9.96
N PRO A 15 -11.67 -11.22 10.86
CA PRO A 15 -11.49 -11.01 12.31
C PRO A 15 -10.03 -11.15 12.76
N CYS A 16 -9.14 -11.69 11.93
CA CYS A 16 -7.77 -12.00 12.30
C CYS A 16 -6.76 -11.38 11.34
N ASN A 17 -5.84 -10.59 11.87
CA ASN A 17 -4.66 -10.10 11.17
C ASN A 17 -3.39 -10.59 11.85
N LEU A 18 -2.47 -11.19 11.10
CA LEU A 18 -1.18 -11.64 11.63
C LEU A 18 -0.25 -10.45 11.94
N PRO A 19 0.86 -10.64 12.68
CA PRO A 19 1.90 -9.62 12.81
C PRO A 19 2.32 -9.06 11.45
N ARG A 20 2.37 -7.73 11.35
CA ARG A 20 2.59 -7.04 10.07
C ARG A 20 4.07 -7.12 9.71
N GLU A 21 4.36 -7.59 8.50
CA GLU A 21 5.71 -7.53 7.96
C GLU A 21 5.99 -6.12 7.39
N ASP A 22 7.24 -5.84 7.06
CA ASP A 22 7.69 -4.58 6.49
C ASP A 22 6.80 -4.07 5.34
N VAL A 23 6.24 -2.89 5.56
CA VAL A 23 5.25 -2.28 4.68
C VAL A 23 5.86 -1.60 3.47
N ARG A 24 7.19 -1.40 3.46
CA ARG A 24 7.88 -0.59 2.47
C ARG A 24 7.94 -1.27 1.10
N ASP A 25 8.12 -0.44 0.08
CA ASP A 25 8.43 -0.90 -1.26
C ASP A 25 9.95 -1.04 -1.42
N ALA A 26 10.37 -2.11 -2.10
CA ALA A 26 11.74 -2.36 -2.49
C ALA A 26 11.95 -1.90 -3.93
N PHE A 27 13.00 -1.13 -4.16
CA PHE A 27 13.52 -0.77 -5.47
C PHE A 27 14.49 -1.85 -5.95
N ILE A 28 14.33 -2.25 -7.21
CA ILE A 28 15.12 -3.31 -7.84
C ILE A 28 15.55 -2.84 -9.22
N SER A 29 16.86 -2.77 -9.43
CA SER A 29 17.49 -2.41 -10.70
C SER A 29 18.80 -3.17 -10.86
N LEU A 30 19.21 -3.36 -12.12
CA LEU A 30 20.50 -3.98 -12.47
C LEU A 30 21.62 -2.95 -12.60
N THR A 31 21.28 -1.67 -12.74
CA THR A 31 22.22 -0.62 -13.14
C THR A 31 22.25 0.60 -12.21
N ALA A 32 21.30 0.72 -11.28
CA ALA A 32 21.20 1.85 -10.34
C ALA A 32 20.93 1.37 -8.91
N GLY A 33 21.43 2.11 -7.91
CA GLY A 33 21.18 1.87 -6.49
C GLY A 33 19.86 2.46 -5.99
N SER A 34 19.35 3.48 -6.68
CA SER A 34 18.13 4.20 -6.28
C SER A 34 17.34 4.74 -7.47
N LEU A 35 16.10 5.18 -7.23
CA LEU A 35 15.29 5.87 -8.24
C LEU A 35 15.95 7.16 -8.74
N ALA A 36 16.64 7.89 -7.86
CA ALA A 36 17.29 9.16 -8.19
C ALA A 36 18.52 9.01 -9.10
N GLU A 37 19.13 7.81 -9.11
CA GLU A 37 20.28 7.49 -9.96
C GLU A 37 19.88 7.04 -11.37
N LEU A 38 18.59 6.79 -11.63
CA LEU A 38 18.15 6.39 -12.96
C LEU A 38 18.29 7.56 -13.96
N PRO A 39 18.90 7.33 -15.14
CA PRO A 39 18.95 8.34 -16.19
C PRO A 39 17.56 8.82 -16.60
N SER A 40 17.46 10.09 -17.00
CA SER A 40 16.23 10.64 -17.60
C SER A 40 15.75 9.77 -18.77
N GLY A 41 14.45 9.51 -18.84
CA GLY A 41 13.82 8.63 -19.82
C GLY A 41 13.84 7.14 -19.45
N SER A 42 14.49 6.74 -18.34
CA SER A 42 14.48 5.34 -17.88
C SER A 42 13.05 4.87 -17.60
N THR A 43 12.78 3.62 -17.95
CA THR A 43 11.45 3.00 -17.81
C THR A 43 11.41 2.09 -16.59
N ILE A 44 10.42 2.30 -15.74
CA ILE A 44 10.16 1.51 -14.53
C ILE A 44 8.93 0.62 -14.73
N GLY A 45 9.05 -0.67 -14.44
CA GLY A 45 7.95 -1.62 -14.53
C GLY A 45 7.11 -1.65 -13.26
N THR A 46 5.85 -1.21 -13.32
CA THR A 46 4.86 -1.41 -12.24
C THR A 46 3.43 -1.35 -12.76
N ALA A 47 2.58 -2.28 -12.33
CA ALA A 47 1.13 -2.26 -12.60
C ALA A 47 0.31 -1.55 -11.51
N SER A 48 0.97 -0.93 -10.54
CA SER A 48 0.31 -0.18 -9.46
C SER A 48 0.24 1.30 -9.81
N LEU A 49 -0.98 1.83 -9.97
CA LEU A 49 -1.21 3.27 -10.18
C LEU A 49 -0.70 4.10 -8.99
N ARG A 50 -0.79 3.59 -7.77
CA ARG A 50 -0.19 4.20 -6.57
C ARG A 50 1.32 4.41 -6.75
N ARG A 51 2.06 3.39 -7.16
CA ARG A 51 3.52 3.52 -7.36
C ARG A 51 3.83 4.40 -8.55
N LYS A 52 3.10 4.23 -9.67
CA LYS A 52 3.26 5.06 -10.87
C LYS A 52 3.15 6.54 -10.53
N SER A 53 2.04 6.94 -9.92
CA SER A 53 1.75 8.33 -9.59
C SER A 53 2.81 8.94 -8.67
N GLN A 54 3.22 8.23 -7.61
CA GLN A 54 4.27 8.70 -6.71
C GLN A 54 5.65 8.80 -7.39
N ILE A 55 6.00 7.84 -8.25
CA ILE A 55 7.24 7.89 -9.04
C ILE A 55 7.24 9.12 -9.96
N LEU A 56 6.18 9.30 -10.75
CA LEU A 56 6.10 10.39 -11.73
C LEU A 56 5.99 11.76 -11.07
N HIS A 57 5.37 11.83 -9.89
CA HIS A 57 5.33 13.05 -9.10
C HIS A 57 6.72 13.51 -8.66
N ARG A 58 7.55 12.57 -8.16
CA ARG A 58 8.88 12.88 -7.63
C ARG A 58 9.96 12.94 -8.70
N TYR A 59 9.82 12.14 -9.76
CA TYR A 59 10.78 11.99 -10.85
C TYR A 59 10.06 12.07 -12.22
N PRO A 60 9.61 13.27 -12.62
CA PRO A 60 8.79 13.46 -13.83
C PRO A 60 9.53 13.14 -15.14
N SER A 61 10.86 13.02 -15.10
CA SER A 61 11.69 12.61 -16.24
C SER A 61 11.70 11.09 -16.47
N LEU A 62 11.13 10.29 -15.57
CA LEU A 62 11.09 8.83 -15.70
C LEU A 62 9.81 8.38 -16.41
N ASN A 63 9.86 7.20 -17.01
CA ASN A 63 8.73 6.55 -17.66
C ASN A 63 8.23 5.37 -16.83
N VAL A 64 6.95 5.04 -16.92
CA VAL A 64 6.37 3.86 -16.25
C VAL A 64 5.67 2.94 -17.25
N LEU A 65 6.07 1.68 -17.28
CA LEU A 65 5.40 0.63 -18.02
C LEU A 65 4.31 -0.02 -17.15
N GLU A 66 3.05 0.35 -17.40
CA GLU A 66 1.89 -0.01 -16.57
C GLU A 66 1.47 -1.48 -16.66
N ASN A 67 1.73 -2.16 -17.78
CA ASN A 67 1.36 -3.57 -17.93
C ASN A 67 2.43 -4.54 -17.41
N PHE A 68 3.22 -4.11 -16.42
CA PHE A 68 4.25 -4.94 -15.80
C PHE A 68 3.66 -5.91 -14.77
N ARG A 69 2.99 -6.94 -15.29
CA ARG A 69 2.30 -7.99 -14.53
C ARG A 69 3.05 -9.32 -14.53
N GLY A 70 2.62 -10.20 -13.63
CA GLY A 70 3.23 -11.51 -13.34
C GLY A 70 3.43 -11.72 -11.85
N ASN A 71 3.78 -12.92 -11.44
CA ASN A 71 4.30 -13.18 -10.09
C ASN A 71 5.70 -12.53 -9.92
N VAL A 72 6.27 -12.62 -8.72
CA VAL A 72 7.58 -12.01 -8.39
C VAL A 72 8.67 -12.51 -9.35
N GLN A 73 8.76 -13.82 -9.56
CA GLN A 73 9.78 -14.43 -10.40
C GLN A 73 9.67 -14.01 -11.86
N THR A 74 8.46 -13.98 -12.44
CA THR A 74 8.24 -13.51 -13.82
C THR A 74 8.65 -12.05 -13.99
N ARG A 75 8.38 -11.21 -12.98
CA ARG A 75 8.77 -9.78 -13.01
C ARG A 75 10.29 -9.60 -12.95
N LEU A 76 10.96 -10.35 -12.07
CA LEU A 76 12.43 -10.33 -11.99
C LEU A 76 13.07 -10.86 -13.28
N LYS A 77 12.50 -11.90 -13.89
CA LYS A 77 12.93 -12.37 -15.21
C LYS A 77 12.82 -11.28 -16.29
N LYS A 78 11.67 -10.59 -16.38
CA LYS A 78 11.49 -9.47 -17.32
C LYS A 78 12.48 -8.32 -17.09
N LEU A 79 12.83 -8.05 -15.82
CA LEU A 79 13.87 -7.09 -15.49
C LEU A 79 15.24 -7.55 -16.01
N ASN A 80 15.62 -8.81 -15.76
CA ASN A 80 16.87 -9.43 -16.24
C ASN A 80 16.97 -9.45 -17.77
N GLU A 81 15.83 -9.56 -18.46
CA GLU A 81 15.72 -9.48 -19.92
C GLU A 81 15.78 -8.04 -20.46
N GLY A 82 15.88 -7.02 -19.59
CA GLY A 82 15.99 -5.62 -19.99
C GLY A 82 14.68 -4.98 -20.47
N VAL A 83 13.53 -5.58 -20.19
CA VAL A 83 12.21 -5.02 -20.56
C VAL A 83 11.97 -3.65 -19.90
N VAL A 84 12.55 -3.44 -18.72
CA VAL A 84 12.53 -2.20 -17.95
C VAL A 84 13.89 -2.02 -17.26
N GLN A 85 14.25 -0.79 -16.88
CA GLN A 85 15.51 -0.50 -16.17
C GLN A 85 15.40 -0.75 -14.66
N ALA A 86 14.18 -0.68 -14.13
CA ALA A 86 13.91 -0.98 -12.73
C ALA A 86 12.47 -1.49 -12.52
N THR A 87 12.21 -2.09 -11.38
CA THR A 87 10.86 -2.42 -10.90
C THR A 87 10.74 -2.19 -9.40
N LEU A 88 9.51 -2.13 -8.91
CA LEU A 88 9.21 -2.04 -7.48
C LEU A 88 8.40 -3.27 -7.02
N LEU A 89 8.79 -3.86 -5.90
CA LEU A 89 8.07 -4.97 -5.26
C LEU A 89 7.83 -4.67 -3.78
N ALA A 90 6.82 -5.32 -3.18
CA ALA A 90 6.60 -5.15 -1.74
C ALA A 90 7.69 -5.93 -0.99
N LEU A 91 8.37 -5.31 -0.04
CA LEU A 91 9.48 -5.94 0.68
C LEU A 91 9.02 -7.20 1.44
N ALA A 92 7.85 -7.14 2.08
CA ALA A 92 7.23 -8.31 2.70
C ALA A 92 7.07 -9.52 1.76
N GLY A 93 6.79 -9.28 0.48
CA GLY A 93 6.69 -10.36 -0.51
C GLY A 93 8.03 -11.02 -0.79
N LEU A 94 9.09 -10.22 -0.90
CA LEU A 94 10.46 -10.70 -1.13
C LEU A 94 10.99 -11.46 0.09
N LYS A 95 10.78 -10.94 1.31
CA LYS A 95 11.17 -11.61 2.56
C LYS A 95 10.54 -12.99 2.68
N ARG A 96 9.23 -13.10 2.45
CA ARG A 96 8.50 -14.38 2.53
C ARG A 96 8.96 -15.42 1.51
N LEU A 97 9.52 -14.97 0.38
CA LEU A 97 10.04 -15.84 -0.67
C LEU A 97 11.56 -16.08 -0.54
N ASN A 98 12.22 -15.50 0.46
CA ASN A 98 13.69 -15.49 0.60
C ASN A 98 14.38 -14.94 -0.67
N MET A 99 13.89 -13.81 -1.19
CA MET A 99 14.36 -13.17 -2.42
C MET A 99 14.92 -11.76 -2.19
N THR A 100 15.33 -11.43 -0.96
CA THR A 100 15.80 -10.08 -0.59
C THR A 100 17.15 -9.73 -1.21
N GLU A 101 17.92 -10.71 -1.69
CA GLU A 101 19.16 -10.51 -2.44
C GLU A 101 18.96 -9.74 -3.76
N ASN A 102 17.73 -9.68 -4.27
CA ASN A 102 17.37 -8.90 -5.44
C ASN A 102 17.10 -7.42 -5.10
N VAL A 103 17.08 -7.02 -3.82
CA VAL A 103 16.75 -5.64 -3.43
C VAL A 103 17.97 -4.74 -3.63
N SER A 104 17.84 -3.72 -4.49
CA SER A 104 18.87 -2.69 -4.67
C SER A 104 18.82 -1.67 -3.53
N SER A 105 17.60 -1.22 -3.17
CA SER A 105 17.37 -0.36 -2.00
C SER A 105 15.93 -0.47 -1.48
N ILE A 106 15.73 -0.10 -0.22
CA ILE A 106 14.41 -0.05 0.41
C ILE A 106 13.96 1.41 0.43
N LEU A 107 12.79 1.69 -0.13
CA LEU A 107 12.23 3.04 -0.18
C LEU A 107 11.68 3.41 1.20
N SER A 108 11.97 4.63 1.66
CA SER A 108 11.37 5.17 2.87
C SER A 108 9.85 5.35 2.69
N ILE A 109 9.13 5.53 3.80
CA ILE A 109 7.68 5.79 3.77
C ILE A 109 7.41 7.15 3.10
N GLU A 110 8.35 8.08 3.25
CA GLU A 110 8.33 9.42 2.68
C GLU A 110 8.61 9.41 1.16
N ASP A 111 9.47 8.51 0.68
CA ASP A 111 9.74 8.36 -0.76
C ASP A 111 8.65 7.57 -1.48
N MET A 112 7.95 6.68 -0.77
CA MET A 112 6.91 5.83 -1.34
C MET A 112 5.92 5.38 -0.26
N LEU A 113 4.83 6.14 -0.10
CA LEU A 113 3.78 5.81 0.85
C LEU A 113 3.14 4.45 0.48
N PRO A 114 3.07 3.47 1.40
CA PRO A 114 2.60 2.13 1.11
C PRO A 114 1.13 2.05 0.67
N ALA A 115 0.80 0.95 -0.02
CA ALA A 115 -0.60 0.61 -0.21
C ALA A 115 -1.25 0.27 1.14
N VAL A 116 -2.54 0.60 1.26
CA VAL A 116 -3.38 0.20 2.40
C VAL A 116 -3.22 -1.30 2.67
N ALA A 117 -2.94 -1.62 3.92
CA ALA A 117 -2.72 -2.95 4.44
C ALA A 117 -1.58 -3.74 3.75
N GLN A 118 -0.60 -3.05 3.15
CA GLN A 118 0.64 -3.70 2.68
C GLN A 118 1.40 -4.32 3.86
N GLY A 119 2.07 -5.46 3.63
CA GLY A 119 2.80 -6.20 4.66
C GLY A 119 1.93 -7.13 5.50
N ALA A 120 0.64 -6.84 5.68
CA ALA A 120 -0.24 -7.67 6.51
C ALA A 120 -0.84 -8.88 5.79
N ILE A 121 -1.00 -9.97 6.54
CA ILE A 121 -1.84 -11.13 6.18
C ILE A 121 -3.09 -11.06 7.05
N GLY A 122 -4.26 -11.30 6.47
CA GLY A 122 -5.49 -11.45 7.23
C GLY A 122 -6.22 -12.71 6.79
N ILE A 123 -6.94 -13.28 7.74
CA ILE A 123 -7.67 -14.53 7.59
C ILE A 123 -9.14 -14.18 7.58
N ALA A 124 -9.81 -14.53 6.49
CA ALA A 124 -11.25 -14.36 6.37
C ALA A 124 -11.97 -15.62 6.85
N CYS A 125 -13.11 -15.44 7.49
CA CYS A 125 -14.03 -16.53 7.81
C CYS A 125 -15.47 -16.08 7.59
N ARG A 126 -16.41 -17.03 7.72
CA ARG A 126 -17.83 -16.68 7.70
C ARG A 126 -18.21 -15.94 8.98
N SER A 127 -19.16 -15.01 8.86
CA SER A 127 -19.64 -14.21 9.99
C SER A 127 -20.44 -15.01 11.01
N ASP A 128 -21.01 -16.15 10.61
CA ASP A 128 -21.81 -17.05 11.44
C ASP A 128 -21.03 -18.29 11.91
N ASP A 129 -19.70 -18.33 11.69
CA ASP A 129 -18.85 -19.45 12.09
C ASP A 129 -18.02 -19.09 13.33
N GLU A 130 -18.67 -19.12 14.50
CA GLU A 130 -18.04 -18.86 15.79
C GLU A 130 -16.89 -19.84 16.10
N THR A 131 -16.99 -21.08 15.61
CA THR A 131 -15.94 -22.09 15.80
C THR A 131 -14.65 -21.65 15.12
N MET A 132 -14.74 -21.24 13.85
CA MET A 132 -13.58 -20.72 13.11
C MET A 132 -13.07 -19.41 13.71
N ALA A 133 -13.95 -18.49 14.10
CA ALA A 133 -13.56 -17.24 14.75
C ALA A 133 -12.73 -17.50 16.03
N ASN A 134 -13.16 -18.47 16.85
CA ASN A 134 -12.44 -18.87 18.06
C ASN A 134 -11.08 -19.50 17.76
N TYR A 135 -10.96 -20.34 16.72
CA TYR A 135 -9.69 -20.96 16.35
C TYR A 135 -8.64 -19.95 15.87
N ILE A 136 -9.06 -18.94 15.10
CA ILE A 136 -8.13 -17.95 14.55
C ILE A 136 -7.86 -16.77 15.49
N ALA A 137 -8.64 -16.62 16.56
CA ALA A 137 -8.48 -15.53 17.52
C ALA A 137 -7.06 -15.44 18.11
N ALA A 138 -6.44 -16.59 18.42
CA ALA A 138 -5.09 -16.65 18.97
C ALA A 138 -3.99 -16.21 17.98
N LEU A 139 -4.29 -16.14 16.68
CA LEU A 139 -3.37 -15.68 15.63
C LEU A 139 -3.44 -14.16 15.43
N ASN A 140 -4.45 -13.50 16.00
CA ASN A 140 -4.68 -12.08 15.78
C ASN A 140 -3.64 -11.23 16.52
N HIS A 141 -3.01 -10.34 15.77
CA HIS A 141 -2.11 -9.32 16.26
C HIS A 141 -2.84 -7.99 16.33
N GLU A 142 -3.20 -7.58 17.55
CA GLU A 142 -4.09 -6.44 17.80
C GLU A 142 -3.54 -5.12 17.24
N GLU A 143 -2.23 -4.89 17.36
CA GLU A 143 -1.62 -3.67 16.84
C GLU A 143 -1.73 -3.57 15.31
N THR A 144 -1.55 -4.71 14.60
CA THR A 144 -1.75 -4.78 13.15
C THR A 144 -3.22 -4.54 12.80
N ARG A 145 -4.13 -5.19 13.53
CA ARG A 145 -5.57 -5.10 13.30
C ARG A 145 -6.04 -3.64 13.37
N LEU A 146 -5.67 -2.93 14.43
CA LEU A 146 -6.03 -1.52 14.62
C LEU A 146 -5.45 -0.61 13.53
N ALA A 147 -4.16 -0.78 13.15
CA ALA A 147 -3.58 -0.05 12.02
C ALA A 147 -4.39 -0.24 10.73
N ILE A 148 -4.72 -1.49 10.41
CA ILE A 148 -5.47 -1.84 9.20
C ILE A 148 -6.89 -1.29 9.26
N VAL A 149 -7.52 -1.22 10.43
CA VAL A 149 -8.84 -0.60 10.60
C VAL A 149 -8.80 0.86 10.15
N CYS A 150 -7.83 1.65 10.62
CA CYS A 150 -7.66 3.05 10.17
C CYS A 150 -7.44 3.14 8.66
N GLU A 151 -6.50 2.34 8.13
CA GLU A 151 -6.17 2.38 6.70
C GLU A 151 -7.33 1.94 5.80
N ARG A 152 -8.12 0.95 6.23
CA ARG A 152 -9.29 0.46 5.48
C ARG A 152 -10.48 1.40 5.60
N ALA A 153 -10.69 2.04 6.75
CA ALA A 153 -11.71 3.09 6.90
C ALA A 153 -11.43 4.22 5.90
N PHE A 154 -10.19 4.70 5.84
CA PHE A 154 -9.71 5.66 4.84
C PHE A 154 -9.97 5.21 3.39
N LEU A 155 -9.58 3.97 3.05
CA LEU A 155 -9.80 3.45 1.69
C LEU A 155 -11.28 3.34 1.34
N THR A 156 -12.12 2.94 2.30
CA THR A 156 -13.56 2.78 2.12
C THR A 156 -14.23 4.13 1.89
N THR A 157 -13.87 5.14 2.68
CA THR A 157 -14.38 6.50 2.51
C THR A 157 -14.08 7.07 1.13
N LEU A 158 -12.91 6.75 0.56
CA LEU A 158 -12.51 7.19 -0.78
C LEU A 158 -13.11 6.37 -1.93
N ASP A 159 -13.95 5.37 -1.63
CA ASP A 159 -14.40 4.34 -2.58
C ASP A 159 -13.23 3.72 -3.39
N GLY A 160 -12.10 3.55 -2.70
CA GLY A 160 -10.83 3.15 -3.29
C GLY A 160 -10.71 1.65 -3.51
N SER A 161 -9.75 1.26 -4.35
CA SER A 161 -9.40 -0.15 -4.59
C SER A 161 -7.90 -0.33 -4.85
N CYS A 162 -7.47 -1.58 -5.10
CA CYS A 162 -6.08 -1.86 -5.52
C CYS A 162 -5.70 -1.24 -6.88
N ARG A 163 -6.70 -0.71 -7.62
CA ARG A 163 -6.53 -0.06 -8.92
C ARG A 163 -6.60 1.46 -8.85
N THR A 164 -6.80 2.05 -7.67
CA THR A 164 -6.80 3.51 -7.52
C THR A 164 -5.42 4.01 -7.07
N PRO A 165 -4.99 5.23 -7.48
CA PRO A 165 -3.75 5.87 -7.03
C PRO A 165 -3.87 6.40 -5.59
N ILE A 166 -4.10 5.49 -4.64
CA ILE A 166 -4.30 5.77 -3.22
C ILE A 166 -3.22 5.07 -2.40
N ALA A 167 -2.66 5.76 -1.42
CA ALA A 167 -1.75 5.19 -0.42
C ALA A 167 -2.21 5.57 0.99
N GLY A 168 -1.94 4.71 1.96
CA GLY A 168 -2.38 4.89 3.33
C GLY A 168 -1.62 3.98 4.27
N TYR A 169 -1.09 4.57 5.34
CA TYR A 169 -0.30 3.86 6.33
C TYR A 169 -0.56 4.42 7.73
N ALA A 170 -0.93 3.53 8.66
CA ALA A 170 -1.07 3.80 10.08
C ALA A 170 -0.01 3.00 10.86
N CYS A 171 0.64 3.64 11.83
CA CYS A 171 1.53 2.97 12.78
C CYS A 171 1.41 3.58 14.16
N ARG A 172 1.91 2.87 15.18
CA ARG A 172 2.01 3.39 16.54
C ARG A 172 3.28 4.22 16.67
N GLY A 173 3.15 5.46 17.11
CA GLY A 173 4.26 6.37 17.44
C GLY A 173 4.91 6.03 18.78
N GLU A 174 6.02 6.69 19.07
CA GLU A 174 6.80 6.48 20.31
C GLU A 174 6.01 6.85 21.58
N ASP A 175 5.07 7.80 21.46
CA ASP A 175 4.15 8.22 22.52
C ASP A 175 2.92 7.31 22.67
N GLY A 176 2.83 6.26 21.86
CA GLY A 176 1.74 5.29 21.89
C GLY A 176 0.52 5.69 21.07
N ASP A 177 0.48 6.90 20.51
CA ASP A 177 -0.58 7.37 19.61
C ASP A 177 -0.44 6.76 18.22
N CYS A 178 -1.52 6.76 17.45
CA CYS A 178 -1.46 6.50 16.02
C CYS A 178 -0.83 7.68 15.29
N ILE A 179 0.02 7.37 14.32
CA ILE A 179 0.43 8.26 13.25
C ILE A 179 -0.12 7.67 11.95
N PHE A 180 -1.06 8.39 11.33
CA PHE A 180 -1.61 8.03 10.03
C PHE A 180 -1.14 9.01 8.96
N LYS A 181 -0.72 8.48 7.81
CA LYS A 181 -0.44 9.23 6.58
C LYS A 181 -1.29 8.66 5.45
N GLY A 182 -1.90 9.51 4.65
CA GLY A 182 -2.68 9.14 3.48
C GLY A 182 -2.41 10.07 2.30
N LEU A 183 -2.55 9.55 1.08
CA LEU A 183 -2.53 10.39 -0.12
C LEU A 183 -3.43 9.83 -1.22
N VAL A 184 -3.90 10.74 -2.06
CA VAL A 184 -4.55 10.47 -3.35
C VAL A 184 -3.77 11.20 -4.44
N ALA A 185 -3.62 10.59 -5.62
CA ALA A 185 -2.89 11.19 -6.72
C ALA A 185 -3.64 11.05 -8.06
N SER A 186 -3.35 11.90 -9.03
CA SER A 186 -3.75 11.66 -10.41
C SER A 186 -2.92 10.49 -10.99
N PRO A 187 -3.45 9.68 -11.93
CA PRO A 187 -2.71 8.54 -12.49
C PRO A 187 -1.38 8.88 -13.18
N ASP A 188 -1.21 10.12 -13.62
CA ASP A 188 0.01 10.67 -14.23
C ASP A 188 0.98 11.29 -13.20
N GLY A 189 0.61 11.39 -11.93
CA GLY A 189 1.43 11.96 -10.86
C GLY A 189 1.52 13.49 -10.87
N THR A 190 0.82 14.19 -11.75
CA THR A 190 0.86 15.67 -11.83
C THR A 190 0.18 16.33 -10.64
N ARG A 191 -0.75 15.65 -9.99
CA ARG A 191 -1.47 16.13 -8.81
C ARG A 191 -1.39 15.08 -7.70
N VAL A 192 -0.85 15.47 -6.55
CA VAL A 192 -0.81 14.64 -5.33
C VAL A 192 -1.39 15.45 -4.18
N ILE A 193 -2.29 14.86 -3.42
CA ILE A 193 -2.92 15.48 -2.25
C ILE A 193 -2.69 14.55 -1.06
N GLU A 194 -2.04 15.08 -0.04
CA GLU A 194 -1.65 14.35 1.16
C GLU A 194 -2.45 14.81 2.37
N THR A 195 -2.55 13.92 3.36
CA THR A 195 -3.15 14.17 4.66
C THR A 195 -2.45 13.35 5.75
N SER A 196 -2.59 13.77 6.99
CA SER A 196 -2.09 13.06 8.15
C SER A 196 -3.01 13.21 9.35
N ARG A 197 -3.02 12.20 10.23
CA ARG A 197 -3.70 12.25 11.53
C ARG A 197 -2.78 11.75 12.63
N LYS A 198 -3.04 12.24 13.84
CA LYS A 198 -2.46 11.74 15.07
C LYS A 198 -3.55 11.69 16.14
N GLY A 199 -3.59 10.61 16.91
CA GLY A 199 -4.59 10.45 17.97
C GLY A 199 -4.49 9.08 18.65
N PRO A 200 -5.37 8.79 19.63
CA PRO A 200 -5.26 7.58 20.42
C PRO A 200 -5.34 6.31 19.57
N TYR A 201 -4.57 5.28 19.96
CA TYR A 201 -4.53 4.00 19.26
C TYR A 201 -5.64 3.04 19.72
N THR A 202 -6.90 3.50 19.68
CA THR A 202 -8.10 2.72 20.03
C THR A 202 -8.92 2.38 18.79
N SER A 203 -9.74 1.33 18.82
CA SER A 203 -10.50 0.93 17.63
C SER A 203 -11.43 2.04 17.10
N GLU A 204 -12.04 2.82 17.99
CA GLU A 204 -12.97 3.90 17.63
C GLU A 204 -12.22 5.09 17.00
N ASP A 205 -11.11 5.51 17.62
CA ASP A 205 -10.29 6.62 17.12
C ASP A 205 -9.63 6.27 15.78
N MET A 206 -9.19 5.02 15.61
CA MET A 206 -8.60 4.54 14.35
C MET A 206 -9.60 4.63 13.19
N ILE A 207 -10.87 4.24 13.40
CA ILE A 207 -11.92 4.37 12.39
C ILE A 207 -12.13 5.84 12.05
N ARG A 208 -12.35 6.68 13.07
CA ARG A 208 -12.60 8.12 12.89
C ARG A 208 -11.48 8.82 12.14
N MET A 209 -10.22 8.55 12.50
CA MET A 209 -9.07 9.15 11.82
C MET A 209 -9.01 8.76 10.33
N GLY A 210 -9.29 7.48 10.02
CA GLY A 210 -9.34 7.01 8.64
C GLY A 210 -10.46 7.69 7.83
N GLU A 211 -11.67 7.72 8.39
CA GLU A 211 -12.84 8.35 7.76
C GLU A 211 -12.63 9.85 7.54
N ASP A 212 -12.21 10.57 8.57
CA ASP A 212 -11.97 12.01 8.52
C ASP A 212 -10.89 12.38 7.50
N ALA A 213 -9.79 11.61 7.45
CA ALA A 213 -8.75 11.79 6.44
C ALA A 213 -9.28 11.53 5.01
N GLY A 214 -10.15 10.53 4.83
CA GLY A 214 -10.76 10.22 3.54
C GLY A 214 -11.68 11.36 3.08
N GLN A 215 -12.52 11.89 3.97
CA GLN A 215 -13.42 13.01 3.68
C GLN A 215 -12.65 14.29 3.33
N GLU A 216 -11.57 14.60 4.05
CA GLU A 216 -10.71 15.73 3.72
C GLU A 216 -10.16 15.61 2.29
N LEU A 217 -9.66 14.44 1.91
CA LEU A 217 -9.11 14.23 0.57
C LEU A 217 -10.19 14.28 -0.51
N LEU A 218 -11.39 13.75 -0.29
CA LEU A 218 -12.53 13.92 -1.22
C LEU A 218 -12.85 15.40 -1.44
N SER A 219 -12.93 16.17 -0.35
CA SER A 219 -13.20 17.61 -0.42
C SER A 219 -12.12 18.38 -1.18
N LYS A 220 -10.83 18.02 -1.01
CA LYS A 220 -9.70 18.67 -1.69
C LYS A 220 -9.54 18.24 -3.15
N ALA A 221 -9.81 16.98 -3.44
CA ALA A 221 -9.70 16.40 -4.77
C ALA A 221 -10.73 17.00 -5.73
N GLY A 222 -11.96 17.16 -5.24
CA GLY A 222 -13.11 17.61 -6.01
C GLY A 222 -13.69 16.53 -6.94
N PRO A 223 -14.82 16.81 -7.61
CA PRO A 223 -15.45 15.88 -8.55
C PRO A 223 -14.51 15.50 -9.71
N GLY A 224 -14.54 14.24 -10.13
CA GLY A 224 -13.80 13.76 -11.31
C GLY A 224 -12.29 13.53 -11.11
N PHE A 225 -11.75 13.72 -9.90
CA PHE A 225 -10.31 13.55 -9.63
C PHE A 225 -9.78 12.14 -9.96
N PHE A 226 -10.60 11.11 -9.72
CA PHE A 226 -10.26 9.72 -10.02
C PHE A 226 -10.63 9.28 -11.44
N GLY A 227 -11.18 10.18 -12.27
CA GLY A 227 -11.56 9.90 -13.66
C GLY A 227 -12.88 9.13 -13.83
N ASN A 228 -13.78 9.20 -12.85
CA ASN A 228 -15.18 8.75 -12.97
C ASN A 228 -16.10 9.91 -13.33
#